data_AF-A0A1F6VL20-F1
#
_entry.id   AF-A0A1F6VL20-F1
#
_cell.length_a   1.000
_cell.length_b   1.000
_cell.length_c   1.000
_cell.angle_alpha   90.00
_cell.angle_beta   90.00
_cell.angle_gamma   90.00
#
_symmetry.space_group_name_H-M   'P 1'
#
loop_
_entity.id
_entity.type
_entity.pdbx_description
1 polymer ?
#
loop_
_entity_poly.entity_id
_entity_poly.type
_entity_poly.pdbx_seq_one_letter_code
_entity_poly.pdbx_strand_id
1 'polypeptide(L)'
;MMRTAIAGFFVLFLAAAPGMAGSWITGSFRTASGGLVQRGDTTVEVLLSAGEPLERRTISTGIAIGAIAGLTREQWTYRGSDGIYIVTIVGNEVQQVQVVPYR
;
A
#
# COMPACT_ATOMS: atom_id res chain seq x y z
N MET A 1 -37.29 44.23 -13.30
CA MET A 1 -38.11 43.13 -13.85
C MET A 1 -37.40 42.57 -15.08
N MET A 2 -37.39 41.23 -15.22
CA MET A 2 -36.98 40.40 -16.39
C MET A 2 -35.47 40.31 -16.70
N ARG A 3 -34.87 39.12 -16.46
CA ARG A 3 -34.49 38.06 -17.44
C ARG A 3 -33.08 38.36 -18.03
N THR A 4 -32.09 37.46 -18.09
CA THR A 4 -32.16 36.05 -18.51
C THR A 4 -30.81 35.34 -18.29
N ALA A 5 -30.90 34.00 -18.15
CA ALA A 5 -30.00 32.94 -18.67
C ALA A 5 -28.58 32.78 -18.07
N ILE A 6 -28.25 31.71 -17.35
CA ILE A 6 -28.16 30.25 -17.67
C ILE A 6 -26.76 29.84 -18.15
N ALA A 7 -26.22 28.87 -17.41
CA ALA A 7 -25.30 27.80 -17.78
C ALA A 7 -23.85 28.11 -18.13
N GLY A 8 -22.97 27.45 -17.38
CA GLY A 8 -21.61 27.13 -17.77
C GLY A 8 -21.00 26.09 -16.84
N PHE A 9 -21.76 25.07 -16.46
CA PHE A 9 -21.25 23.91 -15.71
C PHE A 9 -20.39 23.09 -16.66
N PHE A 10 -19.09 23.40 -16.71
CA PHE A 10 -18.15 22.64 -17.51
C PHE A 10 -17.75 21.38 -16.74
N VAL A 11 -18.55 20.33 -16.88
CA VAL A 11 -18.16 18.98 -16.46
C VAL A 11 -17.02 18.55 -17.37
N LEU A 12 -15.79 18.66 -16.88
CA LEU A 12 -14.70 17.90 -17.44
C LEU A 12 -15.01 16.42 -17.18
N PHE A 13 -15.47 15.72 -18.23
CA PHE A 13 -15.37 14.28 -18.31
C PHE A 13 -13.89 13.92 -18.20
N LEU A 14 -13.46 13.55 -16.99
CA LEU A 14 -12.18 12.90 -16.78
C LEU A 14 -12.27 11.57 -17.54
N ALA A 15 -11.62 11.51 -18.70
CA ALA A 15 -11.50 10.29 -19.48
C ALA A 15 -10.87 9.22 -18.58
N ALA A 16 -11.69 8.27 -18.12
CA ALA A 16 -11.22 7.10 -17.42
C ALA A 16 -10.40 6.29 -18.42
N ALA A 17 -9.06 6.37 -18.29
CA ALA A 17 -8.17 5.50 -19.02
C ALA A 17 -8.46 4.05 -18.59
N PRO A 18 -8.90 3.16 -19.50
CA PRO A 18 -9.21 1.79 -19.14
C PRO A 18 -7.91 0.99 -19.02
N GLY A 19 -7.76 0.25 -17.93
CA GLY A 19 -7.08 -1.05 -17.97
C GLY A 19 -5.55 -1.07 -17.98
N MET A 20 -4.90 -0.35 -17.08
CA MET A 20 -3.66 -0.86 -16.50
C MET A 20 -3.96 -1.33 -15.09
N ALA A 21 -3.78 -2.62 -14.81
CA ALA A 21 -3.66 -3.11 -13.44
C ALA A 21 -2.35 -2.55 -12.87
N GLY A 22 -2.32 -1.24 -12.64
CA GLY A 22 -1.18 -0.53 -12.10
C GLY A 22 -1.04 -0.91 -10.65
N SER A 23 0.16 -1.29 -10.23
CA SER A 23 0.48 -1.31 -8.81
C SER A 23 0.88 0.10 -8.37
N TRP A 24 0.47 0.52 -7.17
CA TRP A 24 0.90 1.79 -6.60
C TRP A 24 1.43 1.61 -5.18
N ILE A 25 2.19 2.60 -4.72
CA ILE A 25 2.69 2.67 -3.34
C ILE A 25 1.69 3.46 -2.50
N THR A 26 1.36 2.93 -1.33
CA THR A 26 0.48 3.57 -0.34
C THR A 26 1.22 3.70 1.00
N GLY A 27 0.73 4.60 1.85
CA GLY A 27 1.21 4.74 3.23
C GLY A 27 0.68 3.65 4.16
N SER A 28 -0.45 3.04 3.81
CA SER A 28 -1.16 2.08 4.67
C SER A 28 -2.17 1.22 3.94
N PHE A 29 -2.62 0.13 4.56
CA PHE A 29 -3.77 -0.66 4.15
C PHE A 29 -4.57 -1.21 5.32
N ARG A 30 -5.86 -1.53 5.08
CA ARG A 30 -6.73 -2.19 6.05
C ARG A 30 -6.72 -3.70 5.83
N THR A 31 -6.58 -4.44 6.92
CA THR A 31 -6.57 -5.90 6.92
C THR A 31 -8.00 -6.44 6.92
N ALA A 32 -8.18 -7.72 6.55
CA ALA A 32 -9.51 -8.34 6.54
C ALA A 32 -10.18 -8.37 7.93
N SER A 33 -9.38 -8.36 9.00
CA SER A 33 -9.85 -8.29 10.40
C SER A 33 -10.17 -6.86 10.87
N GLY A 34 -10.00 -5.84 10.01
CA GLY A 34 -10.22 -4.43 10.35
C GLY A 34 -8.99 -3.72 10.93
N GLY A 35 -7.87 -4.42 11.08
CA GLY A 35 -6.58 -3.85 11.48
C GLY A 35 -6.04 -2.85 10.45
N LEU A 36 -5.08 -2.03 10.86
CA LEU A 36 -4.36 -1.10 10.01
C LEU A 36 -2.90 -1.49 10.01
N VAL A 37 -2.31 -1.61 8.83
CA VAL A 37 -0.86 -1.71 8.65
C VAL A 37 -0.39 -0.49 7.88
N GLN A 38 0.66 0.16 8.35
CA GLN A 38 1.19 1.40 7.79
C GLN A 38 2.72 1.44 7.83
N ARG A 39 3.30 2.37 7.05
CA ARG A 39 4.74 2.64 7.09
C ARG A 39 5.15 3.05 8.51
N GLY A 40 6.28 2.52 8.97
CA GLY A 40 6.81 2.75 10.32
C GLY A 40 6.36 1.70 11.35
N ASP A 41 5.35 0.88 11.06
CA ASP A 41 4.96 -0.21 11.95
C ASP A 41 6.10 -1.22 12.08
N THR A 42 6.21 -1.82 13.26
CA THR A 42 7.12 -2.92 13.53
C THR A 42 6.58 -4.25 13.02
N THR A 43 7.44 -5.25 12.82
CA THR A 43 7.01 -6.61 12.43
C THR A 43 5.95 -7.19 13.35
N VAL A 44 6.08 -6.93 14.66
CA VAL A 44 5.13 -7.38 15.68
C VAL A 44 3.77 -6.70 15.50
N GLU A 45 3.73 -5.40 15.27
CA GLU A 45 2.48 -4.65 15.02
C GLU A 45 1.78 -5.11 13.73
N VAL A 46 2.57 -5.41 12.69
CA VAL A 46 2.05 -6.00 11.45
C VAL A 46 1.40 -7.36 11.72
N LEU A 47 2.09 -8.26 12.43
CA LEU A 47 1.56 -9.60 12.75
C LEU A 47 0.32 -9.52 13.66
N LEU A 48 0.29 -8.59 14.60
CA LEU A 48 -0.89 -8.36 15.45
C LEU A 48 -2.09 -7.84 14.64
N SER A 49 -1.86 -6.98 13.65
CA SER A 49 -2.94 -6.34 12.87
C SER A 49 -3.42 -7.19 11.69
N ALA A 50 -2.50 -7.86 11.01
CA ALA A 50 -2.74 -8.57 9.75
C ALA A 50 -2.64 -10.09 9.86
N GLY A 51 -2.10 -10.61 10.96
CA GLY A 51 -1.76 -12.03 11.09
C GLY A 51 -0.53 -12.43 10.27
N GLU A 52 -0.36 -13.73 10.09
CA GLU A 52 0.72 -14.28 9.26
C GLU A 52 0.51 -13.94 7.77
N PRO A 53 1.59 -13.56 7.04
CA PRO A 53 1.49 -13.29 5.62
C PRO A 53 1.23 -14.58 4.83
N LEU A 54 0.64 -14.42 3.64
CA LEU A 54 0.47 -15.50 2.67
C LEU A 54 1.82 -16.02 2.14
N GLU A 55 2.78 -15.10 2.00
CA GLU A 55 4.14 -15.39 1.58
C GLU A 55 5.10 -14.45 2.31
N ARG A 56 6.22 -14.99 2.80
CA ARG A 56 7.34 -14.24 3.35
C ARG A 56 8.59 -14.56 2.53
N ARG A 57 9.24 -13.52 2.01
CA ARG A 57 10.44 -13.66 1.19
C ARG A 57 11.54 -12.74 1.67
N THR A 58 12.70 -13.30 1.96
CA THR A 58 13.94 -12.52 2.14
C THR A 58 14.42 -12.05 0.77
N ILE A 59 14.53 -10.74 0.60
CA ILE A 59 14.99 -10.10 -0.65
C ILE A 59 16.49 -9.87 -0.61
N SER A 60 17.01 -9.39 0.52
CA SER A 60 18.44 -9.18 0.71
C SER A 60 18.80 -9.17 2.19
N THR A 61 20.08 -9.46 2.47
CA THR A 61 20.67 -9.45 3.81
C THR A 61 21.90 -8.54 3.80
N GLY A 62 22.35 -8.11 4.98
CA GLY A 62 23.57 -7.30 5.11
C GLY A 62 23.43 -5.85 4.64
N ILE A 63 22.21 -5.32 4.64
CA ILE A 63 21.92 -3.97 4.15
C ILE A 63 22.28 -2.95 5.22
N ALA A 64 22.76 -1.79 4.80
CA ALA A 64 22.99 -0.64 5.66
C ALA A 64 21.98 0.49 5.38
N ILE A 65 21.42 1.07 6.44
CA ILE A 65 20.59 2.28 6.40
C ILE A 65 21.15 3.26 7.42
N GLY A 66 21.75 4.34 6.94
CA GLY A 66 22.44 5.31 7.78
C GLY A 66 23.57 4.66 8.58
N ALA A 67 23.54 4.78 9.90
CA ALA A 67 24.52 4.20 10.81
C ALA A 67 24.25 2.72 11.18
N ILE A 68 23.12 2.16 10.77
CA ILE A 68 22.72 0.79 11.12
C ILE A 68 23.07 -0.13 9.95
N ALA A 69 23.82 -1.20 10.23
CA ALA A 69 24.24 -2.21 9.26
C ALA A 69 23.75 -3.61 9.63
N GLY A 70 23.85 -4.55 8.69
CA GLY A 70 23.47 -5.95 8.92
C GLY A 70 21.96 -6.19 8.87
N LEU A 71 21.19 -5.27 8.30
CA LEU A 71 19.74 -5.40 8.21
C LEU A 71 19.33 -6.38 7.12
N THR A 72 18.19 -7.03 7.34
CA THR A 72 17.53 -7.88 6.35
C THR A 72 16.37 -7.12 5.73
N ARG A 73 16.21 -7.18 4.41
CA ARG A 73 15.01 -6.73 3.71
C ARG A 73 14.16 -7.92 3.35
N GLU A 74 12.91 -7.85 3.75
CA GLU A 74 11.91 -8.86 3.48
C GLU A 74 10.72 -8.25 2.74
N GLN A 75 9.98 -9.09 2.03
CA GLN A 75 8.68 -8.78 1.47
C GLN A 75 7.66 -9.78 1.98
N TRP A 76 6.58 -9.25 2.54
CA TRP A 76 5.48 -10.01 3.11
C TRP A 76 4.22 -9.71 2.31
N THR A 77 3.54 -10.76 1.87
CA THR A 77 2.37 -10.66 1.00
C THR A 77 1.09 -10.89 1.79
N TYR A 78 0.14 -9.96 1.69
CA TYR A 78 -1.16 -10.01 2.35
C TYR A 78 -2.30 -9.89 1.34
N ARG A 79 -3.43 -10.52 1.64
CA ARG A 79 -4.69 -10.32 0.91
C ARG A 79 -5.48 -9.22 1.62
N GLY A 80 -5.84 -8.17 0.90
CA GLY A 80 -6.81 -7.17 1.33
C GLY A 80 -8.12 -7.28 0.54
N SER A 81 -9.05 -6.37 0.80
CA SER A 81 -10.37 -6.36 0.16
C SER A 81 -10.35 -5.95 -1.31
N ASP A 82 -9.35 -5.16 -1.70
CA ASP A 82 -9.22 -4.48 -2.99
C ASP A 82 -7.99 -4.94 -3.80
N GLY A 83 -7.16 -5.82 -3.23
CA GLY A 83 -6.00 -6.35 -3.92
C GLY A 83 -5.06 -7.15 -3.05
N ILE A 84 -3.88 -7.44 -3.61
CA ILE A 84 -2.74 -8.01 -2.91
C ILE A 84 -1.84 -6.88 -2.43
N TYR A 85 -1.47 -6.93 -1.16
CA TYR A 85 -0.57 -5.99 -0.52
C TYR A 85 0.80 -6.61 -0.32
N ILE A 86 1.83 -5.94 -0.81
CA ILE A 86 3.23 -6.32 -0.64
C ILE A 86 3.85 -5.32 0.33
N VAL A 87 4.15 -5.80 1.53
CA VAL A 87 4.75 -5.02 2.61
C VAL A 87 6.24 -5.28 2.60
N THR A 88 7.04 -4.25 2.32
CA THR A 88 8.50 -4.33 2.40
C THR A 88 8.95 -3.93 3.79
N ILE A 89 9.65 -4.82 4.46
CA ILE A 89 10.18 -4.64 5.81
C ILE A 89 11.70 -4.59 5.72
N VAL A 90 12.32 -3.68 6.47
CA VAL A 90 13.78 -3.67 6.64
C VAL A 90 14.11 -3.70 8.12
N GLY A 91 14.91 -4.70 8.52
CA GLY A 91 15.16 -4.99 9.93
C GLY A 91 13.86 -5.38 10.62
N ASN A 92 13.30 -4.46 11.40
CA ASN A 92 12.06 -4.66 12.13
C ASN A 92 10.92 -3.73 11.67
N GLU A 93 11.11 -2.89 10.66
CA GLU A 93 10.19 -1.78 10.36
C GLU A 93 9.64 -1.85 8.92
N VAL A 94 8.35 -1.54 8.75
CA VAL A 94 7.71 -1.39 7.45
C VAL A 94 8.24 -0.14 6.74
N GLN A 95 8.92 -0.34 5.63
CA GLN A 95 9.46 0.74 4.80
C GLN A 95 8.55 1.10 3.62
N GLN A 96 7.73 0.15 3.14
CA GLN A 96 6.86 0.39 1.99
C GLN A 96 5.65 -0.54 2.01
N VAL A 97 4.50 -0.01 1.59
CA VAL A 97 3.32 -0.80 1.25
C VAL A 97 3.03 -0.57 -0.23
N GLN A 98 3.01 -1.64 -1.00
CA GLN A 98 2.59 -1.64 -2.40
C GLN A 98 1.31 -2.44 -2.52
N VAL A 99 0.40 -1.99 -3.40
CA VAL A 99 -0.84 -2.71 -3.69
C VAL A 99 -0.92 -3.06 -5.16
N VAL A 100 -1.38 -4.28 -5.42
CA VAL A 100 -1.68 -4.82 -6.75
C VAL A 100 -3.19 -5.10 -6.77
N PRO A 101 -3.99 -4.30 -7.48
CA PRO A 101 -5.45 -4.41 -7.43
C PRO A 101 -5.93 -5.72 -8.04
N TYR A 102 -7.06 -6.22 -7.55
CA TYR A 102 -7.79 -7.27 -8.27
C TYR A 102 -8.29 -6.74 -9.61
N ARG A 103 -8.29 -7.60 -10.62
CA ARG A 103 -8.85 -7.28 -11.94
C ARG A 103 -10.36 -7.46 -11.95
#